data_AF-A0A3C0ZJC7-F1
#
_entry.id   AF-A0A3C0ZJC7-F1
#
_cell.length_a   1.000
_cell.length_b   1.000
_cell.length_c   1.000
_cell.angle_alpha   90.00
_cell.angle_beta   90.00
_cell.angle_gamma   90.00
#
_symmetry.space_group_name_H-M   'P 1'
#
loop_
_entity.id
_entity.type
_entity.pdbx_description
1 polymer ?
#
loop_
_entity_poly.entity_id
_entity_poly.type
_entity_poly.pdbx_seq_one_letter_code
_entity_poly.pdbx_strand_id
1 'polypeptide(L)'
;HEKGSFTGAIKEKIGRFEHADGGTIFLDEIAETSEAFQVKLLRVVQAGEFERVGSSSTRRVDIRIIAATNRNVKDLVDAKKFREDLYYRLNVFTVQLPPLRERKGDIPALAEHFLRSEGQLLSLSSTVIDAFLQYQWPGNVRELESTIKRAAILATSERRELIQLKDLSAEIVSSMRNRLDIEDQILELLRFKKFSRSSISETAEELGGLNRGTVAEYFRGICFKYFFESVWNKEQTVLTIAGDANSEATDKVRKKISEYLGNVVEGLERGGRYDEVKPSLKAKYKNLPQRYHTILDEVIRAFLSGKWN
;
A
#
# COMPACT_ATOMS: atom_id res chain seq x y z
N HIS A 1 -14.12 39.09 22.99
CA HIS A 1 -13.41 40.35 23.30
C HIS A 1 -14.44 41.43 23.59
N GLU A 2 -14.13 42.37 24.47
CA GLU A 2 -14.99 43.54 24.71
C GLU A 2 -14.72 44.63 23.67
N LYS A 3 -15.72 45.51 23.50
CA LYS A 3 -15.61 46.68 22.61
C LYS A 3 -14.45 47.56 23.08
N GLY A 4 -13.55 47.92 22.16
CA GLY A 4 -12.39 48.78 22.47
C GLY A 4 -11.14 48.07 23.03
N SER A 5 -11.13 46.74 23.14
CA SER A 5 -9.98 45.98 23.68
C SER A 5 -8.71 45.99 22.82
N PHE A 6 -8.82 46.31 21.52
CA PHE A 6 -7.71 46.57 20.59
C PHE A 6 -8.20 47.39 19.39
N THR A 7 -7.29 47.91 18.56
CA THR A 7 -7.62 48.66 17.34
C THR A 7 -8.49 47.81 16.40
N GLY A 8 -9.75 48.22 16.21
CA GLY A 8 -10.74 47.49 15.39
C GLY A 8 -11.79 46.68 16.17
N ALA A 9 -11.75 46.66 17.51
CA ALA A 9 -12.78 46.02 18.34
C ALA A 9 -14.08 46.86 18.41
N ILE A 10 -14.82 46.93 17.28
CA ILE A 10 -16.03 47.76 17.11
C ILE A 10 -17.26 47.17 17.83
N LYS A 11 -17.32 45.84 17.97
CA LYS A 11 -18.41 45.10 18.63
C LYS A 11 -17.85 44.06 19.60
N GLU A 12 -18.66 43.72 20.60
CA GLU A 12 -18.39 42.58 21.48
C GLU A 12 -18.50 41.27 20.70
N LYS A 13 -17.59 40.33 20.96
CA LYS A 13 -17.62 38.98 20.38
C LYS A 13 -17.47 37.92 21.46
N ILE A 14 -18.48 37.08 21.59
CA ILE A 14 -18.52 35.93 22.52
C ILE A 14 -17.38 34.96 22.18
N GLY A 15 -16.67 34.48 23.21
CA GLY A 15 -15.57 33.53 23.06
C GLY A 15 -16.05 32.09 22.84
N ARG A 16 -15.19 31.21 22.33
CA ARG A 16 -15.56 29.79 22.10
C ARG A 16 -15.92 29.05 23.38
N PHE A 17 -15.22 29.32 24.49
CA PHE A 17 -15.52 28.74 25.81
C PHE A 17 -16.89 29.19 26.33
N GLU A 18 -17.20 30.48 26.23
CA GLU A 18 -18.50 31.05 26.61
C GLU A 18 -19.64 30.51 25.74
N HIS A 19 -19.38 30.28 24.45
CA HIS A 19 -20.36 29.70 23.54
C HIS A 19 -20.64 28.21 23.81
N ALA A 20 -19.69 27.51 24.42
CA ALA A 20 -19.78 26.09 24.71
C ALA A 20 -20.29 25.80 26.13
N ASP A 21 -20.68 26.83 26.89
CA ASP A 21 -21.16 26.71 28.27
C ASP A 21 -22.36 25.74 28.38
N GLY A 22 -22.32 24.86 29.38
CA GLY A 22 -23.24 23.74 29.53
C GLY A 22 -23.05 22.60 28.53
N GLY A 23 -22.01 22.65 27.69
CA GLY A 23 -21.79 21.76 26.55
C GLY A 23 -20.41 21.11 26.50
N THR A 24 -19.89 20.92 25.27
CA THR A 24 -18.58 20.30 25.02
C THR A 24 -17.76 21.16 24.07
N ILE A 25 -16.47 21.32 24.36
CA ILE A 25 -15.50 21.95 23.46
C ILE A 25 -14.47 20.92 22.99
N PHE A 26 -14.21 20.91 21.68
CA PHE A 26 -13.13 20.13 21.08
C PHE A 26 -11.96 21.05 20.73
N LEU A 27 -10.77 20.71 21.22
CA LEU A 27 -9.52 21.44 21.00
C LEU A 27 -8.57 20.55 20.19
N ASP A 28 -8.48 20.82 18.89
CA ASP A 28 -7.53 20.14 18.02
C ASP A 28 -6.13 20.76 18.14
N GLU A 29 -5.09 19.95 17.89
CA GLU A 29 -3.68 20.34 17.92
C GLU A 29 -3.24 21.10 19.19
N ILE A 30 -3.67 20.65 20.37
CA ILE A 30 -3.41 21.37 21.64
C ILE A 30 -1.91 21.62 21.92
N ALA A 31 -1.05 20.77 21.38
CA ALA A 31 0.41 20.87 21.49
C ALA A 31 1.02 22.10 20.77
N GLU A 32 0.32 22.70 19.81
CA GLU A 32 0.79 23.87 19.06
C GLU A 32 0.34 25.21 19.69
N THR A 33 -0.25 25.14 20.89
CA THR A 33 -0.73 26.34 21.58
C THR A 33 0.39 27.13 22.25
N SER A 34 0.26 28.46 22.22
CA SER A 34 1.22 29.35 22.89
C SER A 34 1.17 29.21 24.41
N GLU A 35 2.28 29.49 25.10
CA GLU A 35 2.35 29.43 26.56
C GLU A 35 1.28 30.31 27.24
N ALA A 36 1.05 31.51 26.72
CA ALA A 36 0.02 32.42 27.21
C ALA A 36 -1.39 31.82 27.08
N PHE A 37 -1.65 31.04 26.03
CA PHE A 37 -2.90 30.30 25.89
C PHE A 37 -2.97 29.14 26.88
N GLN A 38 -1.89 28.38 27.06
CA GLN A 38 -1.83 27.27 28.02
C GLN A 38 -2.15 27.73 29.45
N VAL A 39 -1.64 28.90 29.88
CA VAL A 39 -1.97 29.50 31.19
C VAL A 39 -3.46 29.82 31.32
N LYS A 40 -4.06 30.39 30.27
CA LYS A 40 -5.49 30.72 30.27
C LYS A 40 -6.35 29.46 30.25
N LEU A 41 -5.98 28.46 29.45
CA LEU A 41 -6.66 27.19 29.37
C LEU A 41 -6.62 26.46 30.71
N LEU A 42 -5.48 26.48 31.41
CA LEU A 42 -5.36 25.88 32.73
C LEU A 42 -6.39 26.46 33.72
N ARG A 43 -6.62 27.78 33.71
CA ARG A 43 -7.65 28.41 34.57
C ARG A 43 -9.05 27.91 34.25
N VAL A 44 -9.37 27.76 32.97
CA VAL A 44 -10.66 27.19 32.52
C VAL A 44 -10.80 25.75 32.99
N VAL A 45 -9.76 24.93 32.78
CA VAL A 45 -9.79 23.50 33.12
C VAL A 45 -9.85 23.28 34.64
N GLN A 46 -9.20 24.13 35.44
CA GLN A 46 -9.13 23.97 36.90
C GLN A 46 -10.32 24.56 37.65
N ALA A 47 -10.78 25.75 37.26
CA ALA A 47 -11.77 26.53 38.01
C ALA A 47 -13.04 26.84 37.20
N GLY A 48 -13.09 26.48 35.91
CA GLY A 48 -14.17 26.91 35.02
C GLY A 48 -14.15 28.41 34.73
N GLU A 49 -13.06 29.12 35.03
CA GLU A 49 -13.01 30.58 35.01
C GLU A 49 -12.19 31.13 33.85
N PHE A 50 -12.67 32.23 33.26
CA PHE A 50 -11.95 32.97 32.23
C PHE A 50 -12.28 34.46 32.25
N GLU A 51 -11.42 35.24 31.59
CA GLU A 51 -11.60 36.67 31.37
C GLU A 51 -11.63 36.95 29.87
N ARG A 52 -12.47 37.90 29.45
CA ARG A 52 -12.47 38.37 28.07
C ARG A 52 -11.25 39.26 27.85
N VAL A 53 -10.69 39.21 26.65
CA VAL A 53 -9.61 40.14 26.26
C VAL A 53 -10.10 41.58 26.45
N GLY A 54 -9.37 42.35 27.27
CA GLY A 54 -9.67 43.73 27.64
C GLY A 54 -10.62 43.91 28.83
N SER A 55 -11.12 42.83 29.42
CA SER A 55 -12.01 42.84 30.59
C SER A 55 -11.29 42.27 31.80
N SER A 56 -11.51 42.87 32.98
CA SER A 56 -11.12 42.29 34.27
C SER A 56 -12.24 41.47 34.92
N SER A 57 -13.40 41.35 34.25
CA SER A 57 -14.53 40.58 34.76
C SER A 57 -14.29 39.08 34.54
N THR A 58 -14.11 38.36 35.66
CA THR A 58 -14.07 36.90 35.68
C THR A 58 -15.47 36.34 35.40
N ARG A 59 -15.53 35.37 34.48
CA ARG A 59 -16.74 34.62 34.14
C ARG A 59 -16.51 33.14 34.39
N ARG A 60 -17.58 32.43 34.75
CA ARG A 60 -17.58 30.98 34.93
C ARG A 60 -18.28 30.27 33.76
N VAL A 61 -17.78 29.09 33.42
CA VAL A 61 -18.37 28.15 32.46
C VAL A 61 -18.28 26.73 33.01
N ASP A 62 -19.28 25.92 32.68
CA ASP A 62 -19.29 24.47 32.90
C ASP A 62 -19.22 23.76 31.56
N ILE A 63 -18.09 23.11 31.26
CA ILE A 63 -17.83 22.53 29.95
C ILE A 63 -17.10 21.20 30.05
N ARG A 64 -17.49 20.27 29.18
CA ARG A 64 -16.67 19.09 28.89
C ARG A 64 -15.59 19.46 27.88
N ILE A 65 -14.34 19.10 28.16
CA ILE A 65 -13.21 19.37 27.27
C ILE A 65 -12.74 18.06 26.64
N ILE A 66 -12.61 18.04 25.32
CA ILE A 66 -11.95 16.98 24.55
C ILE A 66 -10.78 17.62 23.81
N ALA A 67 -9.57 17.14 24.04
CA ALA A 67 -8.38 17.65 23.36
C ALA A 67 -7.75 16.56 22.49
N ALA A 68 -7.18 16.96 21.36
CA ALA A 68 -6.46 16.08 20.45
C ALA A 68 -5.09 16.67 20.09
N THR A 69 -4.15 15.79 19.76
CA THR A 69 -2.85 16.16 19.20
C THR A 69 -2.22 14.98 18.46
N ASN A 70 -1.37 15.28 17.48
CA ASN A 70 -0.51 14.33 16.79
C ASN A 70 0.93 14.27 17.36
N ARG A 71 1.22 15.02 18.44
CA ARG A 71 2.54 15.08 19.06
C ARG A 71 2.54 14.34 20.40
N ASN A 72 3.68 13.79 20.76
CA ASN A 72 3.89 13.27 22.10
C ASN A 72 4.01 14.44 23.09
N VAL A 73 2.94 14.69 23.84
CA VAL A 73 2.89 15.82 24.79
C VAL A 73 3.90 15.67 25.93
N LYS A 74 4.25 14.43 26.31
CA LYS A 74 5.22 14.18 27.38
C LYS A 74 6.61 14.71 27.01
N ASP A 75 7.04 14.48 25.76
CA ASP A 75 8.31 15.00 25.25
C ASP A 75 8.31 16.54 25.21
N LEU A 76 7.15 17.17 24.99
CA LEU A 76 7.00 18.62 25.01
C LEU A 76 7.05 19.20 26.42
N VAL A 77 6.56 18.46 27.42
CA VAL A 77 6.71 18.82 28.84
C VAL A 77 8.18 18.79 29.22
N ASP A 78 8.89 17.71 28.89
CA ASP A 78 10.33 17.56 29.17
C ASP A 78 11.16 18.67 28.49
N ALA A 79 10.76 19.07 27.28
CA ALA A 79 11.36 20.19 26.55
C ALA A 79 10.90 21.59 27.01
N LYS A 80 10.07 21.69 28.07
CA LYS A 80 9.47 22.94 28.57
C LYS A 80 8.67 23.74 27.53
N LYS A 81 8.14 23.08 26.50
CA LYS A 81 7.27 23.65 25.46
C LYS A 81 5.79 23.50 25.78
N PHE A 82 5.47 22.60 26.69
CA PHE A 82 4.11 22.39 27.18
C PHE A 82 4.13 22.36 28.71
N ARG A 83 3.16 23.00 29.35
CA ARG A 83 3.13 23.04 30.81
C ARG A 83 2.71 21.70 31.41
N GLU A 84 3.48 21.24 32.39
CA GLU A 84 3.25 19.99 33.10
C GLU A 84 1.89 19.97 33.83
N ASP A 85 1.50 21.09 34.45
CA ASP A 85 0.23 21.23 35.16
C ASP A 85 -1.01 21.07 34.26
N LEU A 86 -0.95 21.64 33.05
CA LEU A 86 -1.98 21.49 32.03
C LEU A 86 -2.02 20.07 31.47
N TYR A 87 -0.85 19.45 31.24
CA TYR A 87 -0.76 18.08 30.74
C TYR A 87 -1.50 17.11 31.65
N TYR A 88 -1.24 17.12 32.96
CA TYR A 88 -1.92 16.21 33.88
C TYR A 88 -3.42 16.47 34.00
N ARG A 89 -3.87 17.72 33.79
CA ARG A 89 -5.31 18.07 33.81
C ARG A 89 -6.04 17.64 32.54
N LEU A 90 -5.38 17.63 31.39
CA LEU A 90 -5.97 17.14 30.14
C LEU A 90 -5.85 15.61 30.02
N ASN A 91 -4.76 15.02 30.49
CA ASN A 91 -4.45 13.60 30.34
C ASN A 91 -5.08 12.72 31.42
N VAL A 92 -6.35 12.99 31.77
CA VAL A 92 -7.13 12.19 32.72
C VAL A 92 -7.62 10.89 32.09
N PHE A 93 -8.08 10.97 30.83
CA PHE A 93 -8.54 9.82 30.07
C PHE A 93 -8.03 9.92 28.62
N THR A 94 -7.13 9.02 28.25
CA THR A 94 -6.46 9.04 26.94
C THR A 94 -7.07 8.01 26.00
N VAL A 95 -7.43 8.44 24.79
CA VAL A 95 -7.82 7.54 23.70
C VAL A 95 -6.73 7.59 22.64
N GLN A 96 -6.03 6.48 22.45
CA GLN A 96 -5.04 6.34 21.38
C GLN A 96 -5.75 5.92 20.10
N LEU A 97 -5.67 6.76 19.06
CA LEU A 97 -6.24 6.44 17.75
C LEU A 97 -5.22 5.63 16.93
N PRO A 98 -5.53 4.36 16.58
CA PRO A 98 -4.61 3.57 15.78
C PRO A 98 -4.53 4.10 14.35
N PRO A 99 -3.35 4.08 13.73
CA PRO A 99 -3.18 4.42 12.32
C PRO A 99 -3.85 3.37 11.42
N LEU A 100 -4.16 3.77 10.19
CA LEU A 100 -4.88 2.95 9.21
C LEU A 100 -4.14 1.64 8.88
N ARG A 101 -2.80 1.64 8.91
CA ARG A 101 -1.97 0.44 8.70
C ARG A 101 -2.19 -0.66 9.74
N GLU A 102 -2.68 -0.32 10.93
CA GLU A 102 -3.05 -1.28 11.99
C GLU A 102 -4.52 -1.74 11.85
N ARG A 103 -5.29 -1.09 10.97
CA ARG A 103 -6.71 -1.32 10.71
C ARG A 103 -6.98 -1.73 9.26
N LYS A 104 -6.15 -2.64 8.73
CA LYS A 104 -6.22 -3.05 7.32
C LYS A 104 -7.58 -3.60 6.90
N GLY A 105 -8.28 -4.29 7.80
CA GLY A 105 -9.63 -4.82 7.53
C GLY A 105 -10.67 -3.74 7.24
N ASP A 106 -10.46 -2.51 7.68
CA ASP A 106 -11.39 -1.39 7.44
C ASP A 106 -11.12 -0.67 6.12
N ILE A 107 -9.95 -0.89 5.50
CA ILE A 107 -9.53 -0.18 4.27
C ILE A 107 -10.53 -0.40 3.12
N PRO A 108 -10.97 -1.63 2.80
CA PRO A 108 -11.92 -1.85 1.69
C PRO A 108 -13.25 -1.11 1.91
N ALA A 109 -13.80 -1.15 3.13
CA ALA A 109 -15.06 -0.51 3.46
C ALA A 109 -14.96 1.03 3.41
N LEU A 110 -13.87 1.59 3.92
CA LEU A 110 -13.56 3.02 3.80
C LEU A 110 -13.38 3.42 2.34
N ALA A 111 -12.68 2.60 1.56
CA ALA A 111 -12.44 2.89 0.16
C ALA A 111 -13.73 2.91 -0.66
N GLU A 112 -14.62 1.94 -0.43
CA GLU A 112 -15.94 1.92 -1.04
C GLU A 112 -16.78 3.12 -0.60
N HIS A 113 -16.73 3.50 0.68
CA HIS A 113 -17.43 4.67 1.19
C HIS A 113 -17.00 5.96 0.45
N PHE A 114 -15.70 6.20 0.30
CA PHE A 114 -15.19 7.36 -0.43
C PHE A 114 -15.47 7.27 -1.94
N LEU A 115 -15.46 6.08 -2.52
CA LEU A 115 -15.78 5.94 -3.95
C LEU A 115 -17.23 6.31 -4.24
N ARG A 116 -18.16 5.94 -3.35
CA ARG A 116 -19.58 6.29 -3.47
C ARG A 116 -19.83 7.79 -3.49
N SER A 117 -18.97 8.61 -2.86
CA SER A 117 -19.11 10.08 -2.93
C SER A 117 -18.69 10.66 -4.27
N GLU A 118 -17.89 9.93 -5.07
CA GLU A 118 -17.42 10.39 -6.39
C GLU A 118 -18.34 9.95 -7.55
N GLY A 119 -19.19 8.95 -7.34
CA GLY A 119 -20.19 8.50 -8.32
C GLY A 119 -20.57 7.02 -8.15
N GLN A 120 -21.84 6.68 -8.40
CA GLN A 120 -22.37 5.33 -8.14
C GLN A 120 -21.89 4.24 -9.13
N LEU A 121 -21.23 4.62 -10.23
CA LEU A 121 -20.85 3.69 -11.31
C LEU A 121 -19.38 3.24 -11.25
N LEU A 122 -18.59 3.72 -10.29
CA LEU A 122 -17.18 3.34 -10.20
C LEU A 122 -16.97 2.14 -9.28
N SER A 123 -16.06 1.25 -9.67
CA SER A 123 -15.60 0.11 -8.89
C SER A 123 -14.07 0.08 -8.79
N LEU A 124 -13.52 -0.55 -7.75
CA LEU A 124 -12.09 -0.79 -7.60
C LEU A 124 -11.74 -2.18 -8.14
N SER A 125 -10.67 -2.32 -8.94
CA SER A 125 -10.15 -3.64 -9.29
C SER A 125 -9.60 -4.36 -8.06
N SER A 126 -9.58 -5.69 -8.09
CA SER A 126 -8.95 -6.51 -7.03
C SER A 126 -7.51 -6.08 -6.76
N THR A 127 -6.73 -5.83 -7.82
CA THR A 127 -5.34 -5.37 -7.72
C THR A 127 -5.19 -4.02 -7.01
N VAL A 128 -6.18 -3.13 -7.12
CA VAL A 128 -6.19 -1.84 -6.40
C VAL A 128 -6.46 -2.06 -4.92
N ILE A 129 -7.41 -2.94 -4.57
CA ILE A 129 -7.67 -3.32 -3.17
C ILE A 129 -6.42 -3.95 -2.55
N ASP A 130 -5.75 -4.84 -3.26
CA ASP A 130 -4.50 -5.47 -2.80
C ASP A 130 -3.42 -4.41 -2.55
N ALA A 131 -3.27 -3.44 -3.46
CA ALA A 131 -2.34 -2.33 -3.28
C ALA A 131 -2.67 -1.49 -2.04
N PHE A 132 -3.95 -1.21 -1.81
CA PHE A 132 -4.41 -0.47 -0.64
C PHE A 132 -4.14 -1.22 0.67
N LEU A 133 -4.31 -2.54 0.71
CA LEU A 133 -4.02 -3.36 1.89
C LEU A 133 -2.51 -3.47 2.19
N GLN A 134 -1.68 -3.29 1.18
CA GLN A 134 -0.22 -3.37 1.31
C GLN A 134 0.43 -2.04 1.66
N TYR A 135 -0.15 -0.92 1.24
CA TYR A 135 0.39 0.41 1.49
C TYR A 135 0.32 0.82 2.97
N GLN A 136 1.26 1.67 3.41
CA GLN A 136 1.42 2.03 4.83
C GLN A 136 0.53 3.21 5.27
N TRP A 137 -0.06 3.93 4.32
CA TRP A 137 -0.94 5.07 4.58
C TRP A 137 -0.37 6.07 5.59
N PRO A 138 0.79 6.71 5.31
CA PRO A 138 1.36 7.73 6.19
C PRO A 138 0.38 8.87 6.51
N GLY A 139 -0.49 9.26 5.56
CA GLY A 139 -1.55 10.24 5.76
C GLY A 139 -2.90 9.65 6.18
N ASN A 140 -2.94 8.36 6.53
CA ASN A 140 -4.12 7.64 7.03
C ASN A 140 -5.35 7.85 6.13
N VAL A 141 -6.52 8.05 6.75
CA VAL A 141 -7.82 8.18 6.08
C VAL A 141 -7.84 9.37 5.09
N ARG A 142 -7.16 10.48 5.40
CA ARG A 142 -7.11 11.66 4.52
C ARG A 142 -6.37 11.35 3.21
N GLU A 143 -5.31 10.58 3.28
CA GLU A 143 -4.56 10.13 2.10
C GLU A 143 -5.35 9.11 1.27
N LEU A 144 -6.02 8.17 1.93
CA LEU A 144 -6.91 7.20 1.27
C LEU A 144 -8.02 7.90 0.49
N GLU A 145 -8.74 8.83 1.13
CA GLU A 145 -9.80 9.63 0.51
C GLU A 145 -9.26 10.39 -0.71
N SER A 146 -8.14 11.11 -0.53
CA SER A 146 -7.52 11.89 -1.61
C SER A 146 -7.06 11.03 -2.79
N THR A 147 -6.55 9.83 -2.49
CA THR A 147 -6.12 8.85 -3.49
C THR A 147 -7.30 8.36 -4.32
N ILE A 148 -8.41 8.02 -3.68
CA ILE A 148 -9.62 7.54 -4.34
C ILE A 148 -10.24 8.63 -5.21
N LYS A 149 -10.36 9.85 -4.69
CA LYS A 149 -10.83 11.02 -5.44
C LYS A 149 -10.03 11.20 -6.73
N ARG A 150 -8.70 11.20 -6.62
CA ARG A 150 -7.83 11.34 -7.80
C ARG A 150 -8.02 10.19 -8.78
N ALA A 151 -8.07 8.95 -8.30
CA ALA A 151 -8.23 7.77 -9.14
C ALA A 151 -9.58 7.75 -9.86
N ALA A 152 -10.66 8.17 -9.20
CA ALA A 152 -11.99 8.31 -9.77
C ALA A 152 -12.02 9.34 -10.92
N ILE A 153 -11.35 10.49 -10.75
CA ILE A 153 -11.22 11.51 -11.80
C ILE A 153 -10.50 10.94 -13.03
N LEU A 154 -9.39 10.22 -12.83
CA LEU A 154 -8.62 9.62 -13.92
C LEU A 154 -9.40 8.54 -14.68
N ALA A 155 -10.10 7.66 -13.95
CA ALA A 155 -10.94 6.63 -14.56
C ALA A 155 -12.09 7.24 -15.37
N THR A 156 -12.78 8.23 -14.81
CA THR A 156 -13.90 8.92 -15.46
C THR A 156 -13.45 9.69 -16.69
N SER A 157 -12.27 10.35 -16.65
CA SER A 157 -11.70 11.05 -17.80
C SER A 157 -11.44 10.13 -18.99
N GLU A 158 -11.18 8.84 -18.74
CA GLU A 158 -11.01 7.81 -19.77
C GLU A 158 -12.31 7.05 -20.08
N ARG A 159 -13.46 7.49 -19.54
CA ARG A 159 -14.77 6.83 -19.65
C ARG A 159 -14.74 5.36 -19.16
N ARG A 160 -13.99 5.10 -18.09
CA ARG A 160 -13.93 3.80 -17.42
C ARG A 160 -14.77 3.80 -16.16
N GLU A 161 -15.39 2.65 -15.89
CA GLU A 161 -16.14 2.37 -14.66
C GLU A 161 -15.28 1.60 -13.62
N LEU A 162 -14.09 1.16 -14.02
CA LEU A 162 -13.18 0.39 -13.18
C LEU A 162 -11.88 1.18 -12.96
N ILE A 163 -11.58 1.48 -11.69
CA ILE A 163 -10.30 2.02 -11.25
C ILE A 163 -9.25 0.91 -11.24
N GLN A 164 -8.10 1.19 -11.84
CA GLN A 164 -6.99 0.27 -12.03
C GLN A 164 -5.70 0.82 -11.37
N LEU A 165 -4.67 -0.02 -11.26
CA LEU A 165 -3.37 0.38 -10.66
C LEU A 165 -2.75 1.61 -11.32
N LYS A 166 -2.93 1.79 -12.64
CA LYS A 166 -2.42 2.96 -13.38
C LYS A 166 -3.01 4.30 -12.92
N ASP A 167 -4.14 4.26 -12.21
CA ASP A 167 -4.79 5.45 -11.67
C ASP A 167 -4.19 5.88 -10.31
N LEU A 168 -3.40 5.00 -9.67
CA LEU A 168 -2.77 5.22 -8.37
C LEU A 168 -1.40 5.91 -8.48
N SER A 169 -0.89 6.44 -7.36
CA SER A 169 0.41 7.12 -7.37
C SER A 169 1.54 6.10 -7.51
N ALA A 170 2.67 6.53 -8.08
CA ALA A 170 3.86 5.68 -8.19
C ALA A 170 4.33 5.15 -6.82
N GLU A 171 4.12 5.90 -5.74
CA GLU A 171 4.43 5.46 -4.37
C GLU A 171 3.60 4.26 -3.94
N ILE A 172 2.29 4.28 -4.17
CA ILE A 172 1.40 3.15 -3.85
C ILE A 172 1.75 1.93 -4.73
N VAL A 173 1.95 2.15 -6.03
CA VAL A 173 2.29 1.07 -6.98
C VAL A 173 3.67 0.47 -6.66
N SER A 174 4.66 1.30 -6.32
CA SER A 174 6.00 0.82 -5.94
C SER A 174 6.01 0.09 -4.60
N SER A 175 5.13 0.47 -3.66
CA SER A 175 5.00 -0.25 -2.39
C SER A 175 4.54 -1.70 -2.55
N MET A 176 3.73 -1.99 -3.58
CA MET A 176 3.40 -3.36 -3.99
C MET A 176 4.62 -4.08 -4.59
N ARG A 177 5.30 -3.41 -5.54
CA ARG A 177 6.48 -3.96 -6.23
C ARG A 177 7.64 -4.27 -5.29
N ASN A 178 7.77 -3.54 -4.18
CA ASN A 178 8.82 -3.78 -3.19
C ASN A 178 8.55 -4.98 -2.27
N ARG A 179 7.35 -5.58 -2.29
CA ARG A 179 7.02 -6.79 -1.49
C ARG A 179 6.69 -8.04 -2.28
N LEU A 180 6.30 -7.92 -3.55
CA LEU A 180 6.17 -9.07 -4.44
C LEU A 180 7.56 -9.58 -4.83
N ASP A 181 7.80 -10.89 -4.74
CA ASP A 181 9.02 -11.47 -5.32
C ASP A 181 9.07 -11.13 -6.81
N ILE A 182 10.27 -10.95 -7.34
CA ILE A 182 10.48 -10.58 -8.75
C ILE A 182 9.80 -11.56 -9.72
N GLU A 183 9.62 -12.82 -9.29
CA GLU A 183 8.89 -13.86 -10.02
C GLU A 183 7.41 -13.51 -10.19
N ASP A 184 6.77 -13.10 -9.10
CA ASP A 184 5.33 -12.79 -9.08
C ASP A 184 5.05 -11.55 -9.92
N GLN A 185 5.91 -10.52 -9.81
CA GLN A 185 5.80 -9.30 -10.62
C GLN A 185 5.93 -9.59 -12.11
N ILE A 186 6.90 -10.43 -12.51
CA ILE A 186 7.08 -10.82 -13.91
C ILE A 186 5.87 -11.61 -14.40
N LEU A 187 5.40 -12.60 -13.63
CA LEU A 187 4.30 -13.45 -14.04
C LEU A 187 2.97 -12.68 -14.14
N GLU A 188 2.69 -11.78 -13.21
CA GLU A 188 1.50 -10.93 -13.23
C GLU A 188 1.47 -10.02 -14.47
N LEU A 189 2.58 -9.34 -14.77
CA LEU A 189 2.69 -8.48 -15.94
C LEU A 189 2.58 -9.27 -17.25
N LEU A 190 3.16 -10.48 -17.32
CA LEU A 190 3.02 -11.33 -18.49
C LEU A 190 1.59 -11.82 -18.71
N ARG A 191 0.87 -12.16 -17.63
CA ARG A 191 -0.56 -12.51 -17.69
C ARG A 191 -1.40 -11.32 -18.14
N PHE A 192 -1.18 -10.14 -17.56
CA PHE A 192 -1.87 -8.90 -17.94
C PHE A 192 -1.68 -8.59 -19.43
N LYS A 193 -0.45 -8.76 -19.93
CA LYS A 193 -0.08 -8.56 -21.34
C LYS A 193 -0.42 -9.78 -22.23
N LYS A 194 -1.14 -10.77 -21.70
CA LYS A 194 -1.61 -11.98 -22.40
C LYS A 194 -0.49 -12.72 -23.14
N PHE A 195 0.72 -12.69 -22.59
CA PHE A 195 1.92 -13.28 -23.19
C PHE A 195 2.13 -12.86 -24.66
N SER A 196 1.80 -11.61 -25.02
CA SER A 196 1.98 -11.07 -26.37
C SER A 196 3.44 -11.16 -26.85
N ARG A 197 3.70 -10.96 -28.15
CA ARG A 197 5.06 -11.02 -28.71
C ARG A 197 6.02 -10.01 -28.06
N SER A 198 5.50 -8.86 -27.64
CA SER A 198 6.23 -7.78 -26.98
C SER A 198 6.18 -7.86 -25.45
N SER A 199 5.38 -8.76 -24.87
CA SER A 199 5.13 -8.82 -23.42
C SER A 199 6.40 -8.86 -22.57
N ILE A 200 7.41 -9.64 -22.95
CA ILE A 200 8.68 -9.71 -22.21
C ILE A 200 9.43 -8.36 -22.24
N SER A 201 9.44 -7.67 -23.39
CA SER A 201 10.11 -6.36 -23.52
C SER A 201 9.37 -5.29 -22.74
N GLU A 202 8.04 -5.25 -22.87
CA GLU A 202 7.19 -4.31 -22.14
C GLU A 202 7.24 -4.55 -20.62
N THR A 203 7.28 -5.81 -20.17
CA THR A 203 7.46 -6.15 -18.76
C THR A 203 8.81 -5.66 -18.24
N ALA A 204 9.88 -5.76 -19.03
CA ALA A 204 11.21 -5.26 -18.64
C ALA A 204 11.22 -3.72 -18.49
N GLU A 205 10.62 -3.01 -19.45
CA GLU A 205 10.47 -1.56 -19.40
C GLU A 205 9.64 -1.12 -18.18
N GLU A 206 8.53 -1.81 -17.92
CA GLU A 206 7.59 -1.47 -16.86
C GLU A 206 8.15 -1.73 -15.45
N LEU A 207 8.99 -2.76 -15.28
CA LEU A 207 9.64 -3.06 -14.00
C LEU A 207 10.81 -2.12 -13.67
N GLY A 208 11.36 -1.38 -14.65
CA GLY A 208 12.31 -0.30 -14.40
C GLY A 208 13.55 -0.73 -13.61
N GLY A 209 14.33 -1.67 -14.16
CA GLY A 209 15.54 -2.19 -13.51
C GLY A 209 16.04 -3.54 -14.05
N LEU A 210 15.24 -4.20 -14.88
CA LEU A 210 15.59 -5.44 -15.56
C LEU A 210 15.66 -5.20 -17.07
N ASN A 211 16.60 -5.87 -17.74
CA ASN A 211 16.59 -5.91 -19.20
C ASN A 211 15.67 -7.05 -19.69
N ARG A 212 15.28 -6.99 -20.97
CA ARG A 212 14.45 -8.02 -21.63
C ARG A 212 15.00 -9.45 -21.43
N GLY A 213 16.31 -9.62 -21.50
CA GLY A 213 16.97 -10.92 -21.32
C GLY A 213 16.76 -11.47 -19.91
N THR A 214 16.94 -10.63 -18.89
CA THR A 214 16.70 -11.00 -17.49
C THR A 214 15.26 -11.44 -17.27
N VAL A 215 14.27 -10.70 -17.79
CA VAL A 215 12.86 -11.09 -17.70
C VAL A 215 12.60 -12.43 -18.40
N ALA A 216 13.20 -12.66 -19.57
CA ALA A 216 13.08 -13.93 -20.28
C ALA A 216 13.66 -15.11 -19.48
N GLU A 217 14.80 -14.93 -18.82
CA GLU A 217 15.44 -15.97 -18.02
C GLU A 217 14.69 -16.25 -16.71
N TYR A 218 14.14 -15.22 -16.06
CA TYR A 218 13.21 -15.40 -14.95
C TYR A 218 11.97 -16.17 -15.40
N PHE A 219 11.35 -15.79 -16.52
CA PHE A 219 10.19 -16.51 -17.06
C PHE A 219 10.52 -17.97 -17.39
N ARG A 220 11.70 -18.24 -17.96
CA ARG A 220 12.20 -19.61 -18.18
C ARG A 220 12.32 -20.40 -16.86
N GLY A 221 12.88 -19.78 -15.81
CA GLY A 221 12.96 -20.36 -14.47
C GLY A 221 11.60 -20.67 -13.86
N ILE A 222 10.64 -19.73 -13.98
CA ILE A 222 9.25 -19.89 -13.55
C ILE A 222 8.61 -21.10 -14.25
N CYS A 223 8.82 -21.28 -15.55
CA CYS A 223 8.35 -22.45 -16.29
C CYS A 223 8.90 -23.76 -15.71
N PHE A 224 10.19 -23.82 -15.36
CA PHE A 224 10.77 -25.01 -14.75
C PHE A 224 10.23 -25.28 -13.34
N LYS A 225 10.07 -24.22 -12.53
CA LYS A 225 9.52 -24.30 -11.17
C LYS A 225 8.11 -24.88 -11.19
N TYR A 226 7.20 -24.30 -11.97
CA TYR A 226 5.83 -24.81 -12.04
C TYR A 226 5.75 -26.18 -12.70
N PHE A 227 6.66 -26.53 -13.61
CA PHE A 227 6.72 -27.87 -14.20
C PHE A 227 7.14 -28.94 -13.17
N PHE A 228 8.12 -28.60 -12.33
CA PHE A 228 8.51 -29.42 -11.19
C PHE A 228 7.37 -29.57 -10.17
N GLU A 229 6.75 -28.46 -9.76
CA GLU A 229 5.64 -28.44 -8.79
C GLU A 229 4.39 -29.16 -9.29
N SER A 230 4.14 -29.13 -10.60
CA SER A 230 3.04 -29.85 -11.25
C SER A 230 3.36 -31.33 -11.47
N VAL A 231 4.41 -31.86 -10.86
CA VAL A 231 4.84 -33.26 -10.97
C VAL A 231 4.98 -33.68 -12.44
N TRP A 232 5.68 -32.84 -13.21
CA TRP A 232 5.98 -33.07 -14.63
C TRP A 232 4.76 -33.07 -15.56
N ASN A 233 3.62 -32.52 -15.12
CA ASN A 233 2.42 -32.36 -15.95
C ASN A 233 2.47 -31.04 -16.74
N LYS A 234 2.70 -31.14 -18.06
CA LYS A 234 2.82 -29.98 -18.96
C LYS A 234 1.52 -29.16 -19.03
N GLU A 235 0.36 -29.79 -19.17
CA GLU A 235 -0.91 -29.05 -19.29
C GLU A 235 -1.29 -28.35 -17.98
N GLN A 236 -1.08 -28.99 -16.83
CA GLN A 236 -1.30 -28.34 -15.54
C GLN A 236 -0.37 -27.13 -15.37
N THR A 237 0.90 -27.26 -15.75
CA THR A 237 1.87 -26.15 -15.75
C THR A 237 1.40 -24.99 -16.61
N VAL A 238 0.90 -25.27 -17.81
CA VAL A 238 0.37 -24.27 -18.74
C VAL A 238 -0.80 -23.53 -18.11
N LEU A 239 -1.78 -24.24 -17.56
CA LEU A 239 -2.96 -23.63 -16.94
C LEU A 239 -2.57 -22.77 -15.73
N THR A 240 -1.67 -23.26 -14.88
CA THR A 240 -1.20 -22.50 -13.71
C THR A 240 -0.46 -21.23 -14.13
N ILE A 241 0.43 -21.28 -15.12
CA ILE A 241 1.16 -20.09 -15.59
C ILE A 241 0.24 -19.11 -16.32
N ALA A 242 -0.65 -19.61 -17.18
CA ALA A 242 -1.60 -18.78 -17.92
C ALA A 242 -2.62 -18.09 -16.99
N GLY A 243 -3.04 -18.75 -15.90
CA GLY A 243 -4.10 -18.26 -15.02
C GLY A 243 -5.43 -18.13 -15.77
N ASP A 244 -6.19 -17.06 -15.51
CA ASP A 244 -7.48 -16.77 -16.18
C ASP A 244 -7.34 -16.21 -17.60
N ALA A 245 -6.20 -16.44 -18.26
CA ALA A 245 -5.95 -15.91 -19.59
C ALA A 245 -6.79 -16.63 -20.68
N ASN A 246 -7.01 -15.94 -21.81
CA ASN A 246 -7.79 -16.50 -22.91
C ASN A 246 -7.05 -17.67 -23.61
N SER A 247 -7.79 -18.45 -24.42
CA SER A 247 -7.23 -19.60 -25.16
C SER A 247 -5.95 -19.26 -25.93
N GLU A 248 -5.88 -18.07 -26.52
CA GLU A 248 -4.71 -17.62 -27.29
C GLU A 248 -3.46 -17.45 -26.42
N ALA A 249 -3.61 -16.90 -25.21
CA ALA A 249 -2.51 -16.75 -24.26
C ALA A 249 -2.04 -18.12 -23.74
N THR A 250 -2.98 -19.03 -23.44
CA THR A 250 -2.69 -20.40 -23.04
C THR A 250 -1.87 -21.13 -24.10
N ASP A 251 -2.20 -20.97 -25.38
CA ASP A 251 -1.43 -21.55 -26.49
C ASP A 251 -0.02 -20.98 -26.61
N LYS A 252 0.17 -19.68 -26.35
CA LYS A 252 1.50 -19.04 -26.33
C LYS A 252 2.35 -19.57 -25.18
N VAL A 253 1.79 -19.70 -23.98
CA VAL A 253 2.46 -20.29 -22.82
C VAL A 253 2.86 -21.73 -23.10
N ARG A 254 1.95 -22.55 -23.66
CA ARG A 254 2.24 -23.94 -24.06
C ARG A 254 3.41 -24.03 -25.03
N LYS A 255 3.43 -23.20 -26.06
CA LYS A 255 4.56 -23.15 -27.02
C LYS A 255 5.88 -22.84 -26.32
N LYS A 256 5.89 -21.86 -25.40
CA LYS A 256 7.11 -21.48 -24.67
C LYS A 256 7.60 -22.55 -23.70
N ILE A 257 6.70 -23.19 -22.96
CA ILE A 257 7.08 -24.30 -22.07
C ILE A 257 7.69 -25.45 -22.89
N SER A 258 7.08 -25.82 -24.01
CA SER A 258 7.62 -26.85 -24.90
C SER A 258 8.99 -26.49 -25.48
N GLU A 259 9.18 -25.23 -25.89
CA GLU A 259 10.48 -24.72 -26.36
C GLU A 259 11.55 -24.81 -25.26
N TYR A 260 11.25 -24.33 -24.06
CA TYR A 260 12.21 -24.34 -22.96
C TYR A 260 12.57 -25.75 -22.50
N LEU A 261 11.58 -26.63 -22.35
CA LEU A 261 11.81 -28.03 -21.97
C LEU A 261 12.55 -28.79 -23.07
N GLY A 262 12.20 -28.57 -24.34
CA GLY A 262 12.91 -29.13 -25.49
C GLY A 262 14.38 -28.71 -25.51
N ASN A 263 14.65 -27.42 -25.30
CA ASN A 263 16.01 -26.89 -25.21
C ASN A 263 16.80 -27.49 -24.03
N VAL A 264 16.16 -27.86 -22.92
CA VAL A 264 16.87 -28.51 -21.79
C VAL A 264 17.35 -29.90 -22.15
N VAL A 265 16.53 -30.67 -22.88
CA VAL A 265 16.77 -32.09 -23.17
C VAL A 265 17.44 -32.34 -24.53
N GLU A 266 17.62 -31.30 -25.33
CA GLU A 266 18.34 -31.37 -26.60
C GLU A 266 19.76 -31.94 -26.41
N GLY A 267 20.03 -33.07 -27.06
CA GLY A 267 21.30 -33.79 -26.96
C GLY A 267 21.43 -34.72 -25.75
N LEU A 268 20.35 -34.94 -24.98
CA LEU A 268 20.31 -35.90 -23.89
C LEU A 268 19.55 -37.18 -24.27
N GLU A 269 20.07 -38.32 -23.83
CA GLU A 269 19.44 -39.63 -23.99
C GLU A 269 18.90 -40.15 -22.66
N ARG A 270 17.82 -40.93 -22.72
CA ARG A 270 17.21 -41.54 -21.53
C ARG A 270 18.09 -42.64 -20.94
N GLY A 271 17.95 -42.87 -19.64
CA GLY A 271 18.71 -43.89 -18.92
C GLY A 271 20.14 -43.48 -18.56
N GLY A 272 20.60 -42.30 -19.00
CA GLY A 272 21.90 -41.74 -18.61
C GLY A 272 21.95 -41.32 -17.14
N ARG A 273 23.15 -41.33 -16.54
CA ARG A 273 23.35 -40.85 -15.16
C ARG A 273 23.56 -39.34 -15.17
N TYR A 274 22.80 -38.63 -14.33
CA TYR A 274 22.85 -37.17 -14.26
C TYR A 274 24.27 -36.63 -14.01
N ASP A 275 25.05 -37.27 -13.14
CA ASP A 275 26.40 -36.81 -12.79
C ASP A 275 27.39 -36.92 -13.96
N GLU A 276 27.13 -37.79 -14.94
CA GLU A 276 27.95 -37.94 -16.15
C GLU A 276 27.66 -36.84 -17.18
N VAL A 277 26.40 -36.40 -17.27
CA VAL A 277 25.98 -35.37 -18.24
C VAL A 277 26.05 -33.95 -17.69
N LYS A 278 25.93 -33.74 -16.38
CA LYS A 278 25.96 -32.39 -15.76
C LYS A 278 27.15 -31.51 -16.23
N PRO A 279 28.39 -32.03 -16.36
CA PRO A 279 29.52 -31.21 -16.79
C PRO A 279 29.36 -30.61 -18.20
N SER A 280 28.65 -31.28 -19.12
CA SER A 280 28.42 -30.80 -20.49
C SER A 280 27.26 -29.81 -20.59
N LEU A 281 26.39 -29.74 -19.58
CA LEU A 281 25.18 -28.92 -19.59
C LEU A 281 25.37 -27.47 -19.14
N LYS A 282 26.61 -27.01 -18.86
CA LYS A 282 26.90 -25.65 -18.37
C LYS A 282 26.19 -24.54 -19.15
N ALA A 283 26.07 -24.68 -20.47
CA ALA A 283 25.40 -23.71 -21.32
C ALA A 283 23.88 -23.57 -21.01
N LYS A 284 23.21 -24.64 -20.58
CA LYS A 284 21.76 -24.64 -20.26
C LYS A 284 21.45 -23.84 -18.98
N TYR A 285 22.43 -23.65 -18.09
CA TYR A 285 22.33 -22.86 -16.86
C TYR A 285 22.75 -21.39 -17.05
N LYS A 286 23.40 -21.07 -18.16
CA LYS A 286 23.90 -19.71 -18.44
C LYS A 286 22.73 -18.73 -18.38
N ASN A 287 22.91 -17.64 -17.63
CA ASN A 287 21.93 -16.57 -17.38
C ASN A 287 20.67 -16.95 -16.59
N LEU A 288 20.46 -18.23 -16.26
CA LEU A 288 19.35 -18.64 -15.39
C LEU A 288 19.63 -18.13 -13.96
N PRO A 289 18.69 -17.45 -13.29
CA PRO A 289 18.88 -17.05 -11.90
C PRO A 289 19.21 -18.25 -11.01
N GLN A 290 20.20 -18.09 -10.12
CA GLN A 290 20.76 -19.19 -9.33
C GLN A 290 19.72 -20.00 -8.54
N ARG A 291 18.65 -19.32 -8.09
CA ARG A 291 17.51 -19.94 -7.40
C ARG A 291 16.82 -21.08 -8.18
N TYR A 292 16.93 -21.09 -9.51
CA TYR A 292 16.33 -22.13 -10.35
C TYR A 292 17.28 -23.27 -10.71
N HIS A 293 18.55 -23.23 -10.29
CA HIS A 293 19.53 -24.24 -10.70
C HIS A 293 19.18 -25.62 -10.15
N THR A 294 18.78 -25.70 -8.87
CA THR A 294 18.31 -26.95 -8.26
C THR A 294 17.06 -27.49 -8.96
N ILE A 295 16.15 -26.61 -9.37
CA ILE A 295 14.93 -27.00 -10.10
C ILE A 295 15.29 -27.55 -11.48
N LEU A 296 16.21 -26.90 -12.19
CA LEU A 296 16.68 -27.38 -13.49
C LEU A 296 17.38 -28.74 -13.37
N ASP A 297 18.15 -28.98 -12.30
CA ASP A 297 18.73 -30.29 -12.00
C ASP A 297 17.65 -31.36 -11.91
N GLU A 298 16.56 -31.08 -11.18
CA GLU A 298 15.42 -32.00 -11.03
C GLU A 298 14.68 -32.24 -12.36
N VAL A 299 14.50 -31.20 -13.19
CA VAL A 299 13.89 -31.34 -14.54
C VAL A 299 14.71 -32.30 -15.41
N ILE A 300 16.04 -32.17 -15.41
CA ILE A 300 16.95 -33.03 -16.18
C ILE A 300 16.93 -34.45 -15.63
N ARG A 301 17.05 -34.63 -14.30
CA ARG A 301 16.98 -35.95 -13.66
C ARG A 301 15.67 -36.65 -14.00
N ALA A 302 14.56 -35.93 -13.96
CA ALA A 302 13.25 -36.46 -14.31
C ALA A 302 13.21 -36.94 -15.77
N PHE A 303 13.78 -36.19 -16.71
CA PHE A 303 13.88 -36.61 -18.11
C PHE A 303 14.72 -37.88 -18.29
N LEU A 304 15.93 -37.91 -17.70
CA LEU A 304 16.82 -39.07 -17.78
C LEU A 304 16.16 -40.35 -17.21
N SER A 305 15.39 -40.19 -16.13
CA SER A 305 14.60 -41.29 -15.53
C SER A 305 13.30 -41.63 -16.26
N GLY A 306 12.97 -40.93 -17.35
CA GLY A 306 11.77 -41.19 -18.15
C GLY A 306 10.46 -40.71 -17.55
N LYS A 307 10.48 -39.80 -16.55
CA LYS A 307 9.26 -39.27 -15.91
C LYS A 307 8.45 -38.33 -16.79
N TRP A 308 9.04 -37.78 -17.84
CA TRP A 308 8.34 -36.92 -18.80
C TRP A 308 8.96 -36.97 -20.21
N ASN A 309 8.16 -36.57 -21.19
CA ASN A 309 8.48 -36.52 -22.62
C ASN A 309 8.23 -35.10 -23.13
#